data_AF-A0A366I3C4-F1
#
_entry.id   AF-A0A366I3C4-F1
#
_cell.length_a   1.000
_cell.length_b   1.000
_cell.length_c   1.000
_cell.angle_alpha   90.00
_cell.angle_beta   90.00
_cell.angle_gamma   90.00
#
_symmetry.space_group_name_H-M   'P 1'
#
loop_
_entity.id
_entity.type
_entity.pdbx_description
1 polymer ?
#
loop_
_entity_poly.entity_id
_entity_poly.type
_entity_poly.pdbx_seq_one_letter_code
_entity_poly.pdbx_strand_id
1 'polypeptide(L)'
;MKRRNPHIVYLSRQMLDIFVALHTCASGSRFVLPSRYDGHRSMSHATLNRVTVLVVQRAQANGLPLEPFARKPVGWAMSFSPDSRLTTKALEMAFENRG
;
A
#
# COMPACT_ATOMS: atom_id res chain seq x y z
N MET A 1 -13.65 -11.18 -1.79
CA MET A 1 -14.76 -11.27 -0.80
C MET A 1 -15.87 -10.26 -1.09
N LYS A 2 -16.78 -10.54 -2.03
CA LYS A 2 -17.87 -9.59 -2.37
C LYS A 2 -19.22 -9.93 -1.73
N ARG A 3 -19.36 -11.15 -1.21
CA ARG A 3 -20.54 -11.65 -0.47
C ARG A 3 -20.31 -11.91 1.02
N ARG A 4 -19.14 -11.54 1.58
CA ARG A 4 -18.72 -11.85 2.97
C ARG A 4 -18.72 -13.34 3.38
N ASN A 5 -18.94 -14.26 2.45
CA ASN A 5 -18.89 -15.68 2.74
C ASN A 5 -17.47 -16.15 3.12
N PRO A 6 -17.33 -17.00 4.16
CA PRO A 6 -16.10 -17.73 4.41
C PRO A 6 -15.69 -18.53 3.18
N HIS A 7 -14.42 -18.49 2.84
CA HIS A 7 -13.84 -19.22 1.71
C HIS A 7 -12.41 -19.60 2.07
N ILE A 8 -12.03 -20.80 1.66
CA ILE A 8 -10.70 -21.35 1.90
C ILE A 8 -9.86 -21.00 0.66
N VAL A 9 -8.79 -20.25 0.85
CA VAL A 9 -7.81 -19.92 -0.20
C VAL A 9 -6.54 -20.69 0.12
N TYR A 10 -6.20 -21.65 -0.73
CA TYR A 10 -4.95 -22.39 -0.60
C TYR A 10 -3.76 -21.49 -0.95
N LEU A 11 -2.74 -21.54 -0.12
CA LEU A 11 -1.52 -20.75 -0.26
C LEU A 11 -0.34 -21.67 -0.57
N SER A 12 0.70 -21.12 -1.20
CA SER A 12 1.95 -21.84 -1.40
C SER A 12 2.66 -22.08 -0.06
N ARG A 13 3.53 -23.10 0.00
CA ARG A 13 4.36 -23.37 1.18
C ARG A 13 5.21 -22.17 1.59
N GLN A 14 5.82 -21.49 0.62
CA GLN A 14 6.59 -20.26 0.86
C GLN A 14 5.77 -19.17 1.55
N MET A 15 4.49 -19.03 1.18
CA MET A 15 3.63 -18.04 1.82
C MET A 15 3.29 -18.43 3.26
N LEU A 16 3.13 -19.73 3.55
CA LEU A 16 2.93 -20.21 4.92
C LEU A 16 4.12 -19.85 5.81
N ASP A 17 5.35 -20.04 5.33
CA ASP A 17 6.56 -19.66 6.07
C ASP A 17 6.61 -18.16 6.37
N ILE A 18 6.24 -17.33 5.38
CA ILE A 18 6.12 -15.87 5.55
C ILE A 18 5.05 -15.53 6.61
N PHE A 19 3.89 -16.19 6.57
CA PHE A 19 2.83 -15.95 7.56
C PHE A 19 3.21 -16.38 8.97
N VAL A 20 3.95 -17.48 9.12
CA VAL A 20 4.47 -17.91 10.44
C VAL A 20 5.39 -16.83 11.00
N ALA A 21 6.37 -16.35 10.22
CA ALA A 21 7.27 -15.28 10.65
C ALA A 21 6.52 -14.00 11.02
N LEU A 22 5.53 -13.59 10.20
CA LEU A 22 4.70 -12.42 10.48
C LEU A 22 3.88 -12.59 11.77
N HIS A 23 3.32 -13.78 12.01
CA HIS A 23 2.55 -14.05 13.22
C HIS A 23 3.41 -14.02 14.48
N THR A 24 4.64 -14.55 14.42
CA THR A 24 5.62 -14.44 15.51
C THR A 24 5.94 -12.97 15.82
N CYS A 25 6.13 -12.14 14.79
CA CYS A 25 6.35 -10.70 14.94
C CYS A 25 5.11 -9.94 15.44
N ALA A 26 3.91 -10.48 15.25
CA ALA A 26 2.66 -9.86 15.66
C ALA A 26 2.35 -10.01 17.16
N SER A 27 3.22 -10.67 17.94
CA SER A 27 3.19 -10.74 19.41
C SER A 27 1.82 -11.12 19.99
N GLY A 28 1.20 -12.17 19.46
CA GLY A 28 -0.11 -12.67 19.92
C GLY A 28 -1.32 -11.90 19.39
N SER A 29 -1.13 -10.95 18.47
CA SER A 29 -2.24 -10.32 17.76
C SER A 29 -3.05 -11.35 16.97
N ARG A 30 -4.37 -11.15 16.95
CA ARG A 30 -5.30 -11.88 16.07
C ARG A 30 -5.17 -11.49 14.59
N PHE A 31 -4.40 -10.46 14.27
CA PHE A 31 -4.19 -9.96 12.92
C PHE A 31 -2.76 -10.26 12.47
N VAL A 32 -2.58 -10.62 11.19
CA VAL A 32 -1.24 -10.83 10.60
C VAL A 32 -0.44 -9.52 10.59
N LEU A 33 -1.12 -8.40 10.33
CA LEU A 33 -0.54 -7.06 10.31
C LEU A 33 -1.24 -6.20 11.37
N PRO A 34 -0.78 -6.24 12.63
CA PRO A 34 -1.35 -5.42 13.69
C PRO A 34 -1.07 -3.93 13.46
N SER A 35 -1.87 -3.08 14.08
CA SER A 35 -1.57 -1.65 14.20
C SER A 35 -0.33 -1.45 15.07
N ARG A 36 0.46 -0.42 14.77
CA ARG A 36 1.71 -0.13 15.48
C ARG A 36 1.54 0.06 16.99
N TYR A 37 0.42 0.65 17.41
CA TYR A 37 0.19 1.03 18.81
C TYR A 37 -0.93 0.23 19.49
N ASP A 38 -1.65 -0.62 18.74
CA ASP A 38 -2.75 -1.41 19.26
C ASP A 38 -2.73 -2.80 18.61
N GLY A 39 -2.21 -3.79 19.34
CA GLY A 39 -2.14 -5.18 18.90
C GLY A 39 -3.51 -5.85 18.73
N HIS A 40 -4.60 -5.24 19.23
CA HIS A 40 -5.96 -5.72 19.06
C HIS A 40 -6.67 -5.08 17.86
N ARG A 41 -5.98 -4.25 17.07
CA ARG A 41 -6.49 -3.67 15.82
C ARG A 41 -5.62 -4.06 14.64
N SER A 42 -6.24 -4.24 13.49
CA SER A 42 -5.51 -4.35 12.23
C SER A 42 -4.94 -3.00 11.81
N MET A 43 -3.84 -3.03 11.06
CA MET A 43 -3.33 -1.87 10.34
C MET A 43 -4.41 -1.23 9.46
N SER A 44 -4.45 0.10 9.39
CA SER A 44 -5.41 0.81 8.53
C SER A 44 -5.07 0.64 7.04
N HIS A 45 -6.09 0.72 6.17
CA HIS A 45 -5.89 0.71 4.72
C HIS A 45 -4.94 1.82 4.24
N ALA A 46 -5.03 3.03 4.82
CA ALA A 46 -4.16 4.15 4.46
C ALA A 46 -2.70 3.87 4.83
N THR A 47 -2.46 3.30 6.01
CA THR A 47 -1.12 2.90 6.46
C THR A 47 -0.55 1.82 5.55
N LEU A 48 -1.32 0.78 5.24
CA LEU A 48 -0.87 -0.31 4.37
C LEU A 48 -0.55 0.20 2.96
N ASN A 49 -1.42 1.04 2.38
CA ASN A 49 -1.16 1.66 1.09
C ASN A 49 0.12 2.51 1.11
N ARG A 50 0.36 3.28 2.18
CA ARG A 50 1.58 4.07 2.35
C ARG A 50 2.82 3.19 2.42
N VAL A 51 2.76 2.05 3.12
CA VAL A 51 3.87 1.09 3.17
C VAL A 51 4.20 0.58 1.77
N THR A 52 3.21 0.22 0.96
CA THR A 52 3.45 -0.24 -0.43
C THR A 52 4.14 0.84 -1.27
N VAL A 53 3.70 2.10 -1.17
CA VAL A 53 4.35 3.23 -1.86
C VAL A 53 5.81 3.36 -1.42
N LEU A 54 6.08 3.32 -0.12
CA LEU A 54 7.44 3.45 0.43
C LEU A 54 8.35 2.30 -0.02
N VAL A 55 7.83 1.07 -0.07
CA VAL A 55 8.58 -0.11 -0.55
C VAL A 55 8.99 0.08 -2.01
N VAL A 56 8.07 0.51 -2.86
CA VAL A 56 8.35 0.75 -4.29
C VAL A 56 9.36 1.88 -4.46
N GLN A 57 9.17 3.01 -3.77
CA GLN A 57 10.11 4.14 -3.82
C GLN A 57 11.52 3.71 -3.38
N ARG A 58 11.63 2.91 -2.32
CA ARG A 58 12.91 2.43 -1.83
C ARG A 58 13.55 1.40 -2.75
N ALA A 59 12.75 0.54 -3.39
CA ALA A 59 13.24 -0.38 -4.39
C ALA A 59 13.80 0.36 -5.62
N GLN A 60 13.07 1.36 -6.13
CA GLN A 60 13.51 2.21 -7.24
C GLN A 60 14.79 2.99 -6.90
N ALA A 61 14.88 3.55 -5.70
CA ALA A 61 16.09 4.24 -5.23
C ALA A 61 17.31 3.30 -5.18
N ASN A 62 17.09 2.00 -4.98
CA ASN A 62 18.13 0.97 -5.00
C ASN A 62 18.35 0.34 -6.38
N GLY A 63 17.72 0.88 -7.45
CA GLY A 63 17.85 0.36 -8.82
C GLY A 63 17.16 -1.00 -9.05
N LEU A 64 16.29 -1.43 -8.15
CA LEU A 64 15.55 -2.68 -8.30
C LEU A 64 14.37 -2.49 -9.26
N PRO A 65 14.09 -3.45 -10.16
CA PRO A 65 13.00 -3.38 -11.13
C PRO A 65 11.65 -3.72 -10.48
N LEU A 66 11.27 -3.00 -9.42
CA LEU A 66 10.00 -3.18 -8.73
C LEU A 66 8.99 -2.11 -9.15
N GLU A 67 7.97 -2.53 -9.89
CA GLU A 67 6.87 -1.66 -10.29
C GLU A 67 5.83 -1.48 -9.16
N PRO A 68 5.07 -0.37 -9.16
CA PRO A 68 3.95 -0.19 -8.24
C PRO A 68 2.91 -1.30 -8.37
N PHE A 69 2.66 -2.04 -7.28
CA PHE A 69 1.75 -3.20 -7.27
C PHE A 69 0.47 -3.01 -6.44
N ALA A 70 0.33 -1.92 -5.70
CA ALA A 70 -0.94 -1.56 -5.04
C ALA A 70 -1.75 -0.59 -5.90
N ARG A 71 -3.07 -0.59 -5.70
CA ARG A 71 -3.96 0.43 -6.26
C ARG A 71 -3.41 1.81 -5.90
N LYS A 72 -3.03 2.59 -6.91
CA LYS A 72 -2.71 4.01 -6.79
C LYS A 72 -3.83 4.69 -5.97
N PRO A 73 -3.53 5.65 -5.08
CA PRO A 73 -4.54 6.59 -4.66
C PRO A 73 -5.17 7.16 -5.93
N VAL A 74 -6.44 6.85 -6.17
CA VAL A 74 -7.20 7.44 -7.26
C VAL A 74 -7.35 8.91 -6.88
N GLY A 75 -6.44 9.73 -7.39
CA GLY A 75 -6.45 11.19 -7.22
C GLY A 75 -5.75 11.93 -8.35
N TRP A 76 -4.97 11.24 -9.18
CA TRP A 76 -4.25 11.83 -10.30
C TRP A 76 -4.41 10.89 -11.50
N ALA A 77 -5.62 10.87 -12.06
CA ALA A 77 -5.83 10.27 -13.37
C ALA A 77 -5.01 11.08 -14.38
N MET A 78 -3.90 10.47 -14.79
CA MET A 78 -3.28 10.56 -16.11
C MET A 78 -3.64 11.80 -16.93
N SER A 79 -2.67 12.70 -17.10
CA SER A 79 -2.42 13.16 -18.47
C SER A 79 -1.13 12.48 -18.94
N PHE A 80 -1.24 11.63 -19.95
CA PHE A 80 -0.12 11.34 -20.86
C PHE A 80 0.09 12.54 -21.81
N SER A 81 -0.03 13.76 -21.29
CA SER A 81 0.19 14.98 -22.07
C SER A 81 1.69 15.30 -22.03
N PRO A 82 2.35 15.43 -23.19
CA PRO A 82 3.71 15.98 -23.27
C PRO A 82 3.79 17.45 -22.81
N ASP A 83 2.65 18.08 -22.53
CA ASP A 83 2.55 19.51 -22.25
C ASP A 83 2.75 19.81 -20.76
N SER A 84 3.97 20.26 -20.44
CA SER A 84 4.43 20.68 -19.12
C SER A 84 3.59 21.79 -18.49
N ARG A 85 2.86 22.57 -19.30
CA ARG A 85 2.02 23.68 -18.82
C ARG A 85 0.83 23.22 -17.99
N LEU A 86 0.24 22.08 -18.35
CA LEU A 86 -0.90 21.51 -17.63
C LEU A 86 -0.49 20.94 -16.27
N THR A 87 0.72 20.39 -16.18
CA THR A 87 1.30 19.85 -14.95
C THR A 87 1.61 20.95 -13.95
N THR A 88 2.16 22.08 -14.40
CA THR A 88 2.42 23.25 -13.56
C THR A 88 1.13 23.84 -13.00
N LYS A 89 0.11 24.02 -13.83
CA LYS A 89 -1.19 24.56 -13.41
C LYS A 89 -1.93 23.65 -12.41
N ALA A 90 -1.78 22.34 -12.55
CA ALA A 90 -2.32 21.37 -11.59
C ALA A 90 -1.60 21.40 -10.23
N LEU A 91 -0.29 21.61 -10.22
CA LEU A 91 0.49 21.81 -8.99
C LEU A 91 0.14 23.13 -8.29
N GLU A 92 -0.11 24.19 -9.05
CA GLU A 92 -0.53 25.50 -8.56
C GLU A 92 -1.91 25.44 -7.88
N MET A 93 -2.91 24.85 -8.55
CA MET A 93 -4.25 24.63 -7.96
C MET A 93 -4.21 23.70 -6.73
N ALA A 94 -3.30 22.72 -6.69
CA ALA A 94 -3.10 21.84 -5.54
C ALA A 94 -2.39 22.51 -4.36
N PHE A 95 -1.65 23.59 -4.60
CA PHE A 95 -1.03 24.44 -3.58
C PHE A 95 -2.04 25.45 -3.03
N GLU A 96 -2.86 26.07 -3.88
CA GLU A 96 -3.92 27.02 -3.47
C GLU A 96 -4.99 26.36 -2.58
N ASN A 97 -5.33 25.10 -2.82
CA ASN A 97 -6.29 24.35 -1.98
C ASN A 97 -5.70 23.84 -0.64
N ARG A 98 -4.46 24.23 -0.29
CA ARG A 98 -3.85 23.93 1.03
C ARG A 98 -4.02 25.07 2.05
N GLY A 99 -4.76 26.13 1.71
CA GLY A 99 -5.27 27.14 2.63
C GLY A 99 -6.61 26.73 3.23
#